data_AF-A0A3M1Z496-F1
#
_entry.id   AF-A0A3M1Z496-F1
#
_cell.length_a   1.000
_cell.length_b   1.000
_cell.length_c   1.000
_cell.angle_alpha   90.00
_cell.angle_beta   90.00
_cell.angle_gamma   90.00
#
_symmetry.space_group_name_H-M   'P 1'
#
loop_
_entity.id
_entity.type
_entity.pdbx_description
1 polymer ?
#
loop_
_entity_poly.entity_id
_entity_poly.type
_entity_poly.pdbx_seq_one_letter_code
_entity_poly.pdbx_strand_id
1 'polypeptide(L)'
;MKNTLIRFFVFTCSLSFLASCNNKPSPPPEKEKNAETTKNSELALLMRKIKRDFFIFHDSLKNGKPINVDSLIAVYEQIKTATPTDSTVKEPAFYAFSEVFINRLKMLDTARANPSEIFNASIDACMDCHTAYCPGPKKVIKKLYLPNKQ
;
A
#
# COMPACT_ATOMS: atom_id res chain seq x y z
N MET A 1 25.16 36.80 -50.38
CA MET A 1 25.69 35.46 -50.07
C MET A 1 26.98 35.66 -49.30
N LYS A 2 27.05 35.17 -48.05
CA LYS A 2 28.09 35.52 -47.07
C LYS A 2 29.39 34.76 -47.36
N ASN A 3 30.48 35.52 -47.52
CA ASN A 3 31.84 35.03 -47.61
C ASN A 3 32.39 34.65 -46.23
N THR A 4 33.05 33.51 -46.22
CA THR A 4 34.06 32.97 -45.32
C THR A 4 35.07 34.02 -44.85
N LEU A 5 35.59 33.93 -43.61
CA LEU A 5 37.05 33.93 -43.31
C LEU A 5 37.40 34.15 -41.81
N ILE A 6 38.50 33.50 -41.42
CA ILE A 6 39.48 33.83 -40.35
C ILE A 6 39.10 33.41 -38.92
N ARG A 7 39.65 32.30 -38.38
CA ARG A 7 41.01 32.04 -37.82
C ARG A 7 41.33 32.78 -36.51
N PHE A 8 41.32 31.98 -35.43
CA PHE A 8 42.19 31.97 -34.25
C PHE A 8 42.67 33.31 -33.68
N PHE A 9 42.12 33.68 -32.52
CA PHE A 9 42.80 34.56 -31.57
C PHE A 9 42.95 33.81 -30.23
N VAL A 10 44.21 33.49 -29.91
CA VAL A 10 44.64 32.97 -28.61
C VAL A 10 44.70 34.14 -27.64
N PHE A 11 44.02 34.03 -26.49
CA PHE A 11 44.28 34.87 -25.31
C PHE A 11 43.96 34.02 -24.06
N THR A 12 44.93 33.23 -23.61
CA THR A 12 45.74 33.50 -22.41
C THR A 12 44.94 33.67 -21.12
N CYS A 13 44.98 32.60 -20.33
CA CYS A 13 45.18 32.57 -18.88
C CYS A 13 44.56 33.73 -18.07
N SER A 14 43.46 33.42 -17.38
CA SER A 14 43.29 33.96 -16.03
C SER A 14 42.70 32.87 -15.15
N LEU A 15 43.56 32.37 -14.29
CA LEU A 15 43.27 31.47 -13.20
C LEU A 15 42.40 32.24 -12.18
N SER A 16 41.08 32.06 -12.26
CA SER A 16 40.17 32.53 -11.22
C SER A 16 39.54 31.32 -10.54
N PHE A 17 40.06 31.07 -9.34
CA PHE A 17 39.36 30.48 -8.20
C PHE A 17 37.89 30.90 -8.20
N LEU A 18 36.96 29.93 -8.22
CA LEU A 18 35.84 29.87 -7.28
C LEU A 18 35.39 28.40 -7.20
N ALA A 19 35.75 27.76 -6.08
CA ALA A 19 35.14 26.52 -5.65
C ALA A 19 33.65 26.76 -5.38
N SER A 20 32.78 26.28 -6.27
CA SER A 20 31.34 26.25 -6.02
C SER A 20 31.01 24.99 -5.22
N CYS A 21 31.12 25.07 -3.90
CA CYS A 21 30.43 24.12 -3.00
C CYS A 21 28.94 24.44 -3.06
N ASN A 22 28.21 23.69 -3.86
CA ASN A 22 26.75 23.69 -3.84
C ASN A 22 26.26 22.88 -2.63
N ASN A 23 26.52 23.37 -1.41
CA ASN A 23 25.81 22.90 -0.24
C ASN A 23 24.42 23.51 -0.28
N LYS A 24 23.51 22.86 -1.02
CA LYS A 24 22.08 23.11 -0.84
C LYS A 24 21.74 22.72 0.60
N PRO A 25 21.30 23.64 1.45
CA PRO A 25 20.68 23.25 2.71
C PRO A 25 19.43 22.44 2.33
N SER A 26 19.36 21.19 2.79
CA SER A 26 18.11 20.46 2.78
C SER A 26 17.05 21.33 3.46
N PRO A 27 15.83 21.47 2.88
CA PRO A 27 14.77 22.16 3.59
C PRO A 27 14.57 21.49 4.96
N PRO A 28 14.34 22.26 6.03
CA PRO A 28 14.02 21.70 7.34
C PRO A 28 12.88 20.70 7.18
N PRO A 29 12.88 19.56 7.91
CA PRO A 29 11.77 18.63 7.85
C PRO A 29 10.48 19.41 8.14
N GLU A 30 9.63 19.42 7.12
CA GLU A 30 8.33 20.04 7.12
C GLU A 30 7.59 19.51 8.35
N LYS A 31 7.32 20.40 9.31
CA LYS A 31 6.50 20.08 10.46
C LYS A 31 5.13 19.68 9.92
N GLU A 32 4.84 18.38 9.96
CA GLU A 32 3.52 17.84 9.68
C GLU A 32 2.49 18.62 10.51
N LYS A 33 1.74 19.43 9.78
CA LYS A 33 0.72 20.31 10.29
C LYS A 33 -0.48 19.44 10.63
N ASN A 34 -0.80 19.41 11.92
CA ASN A 34 -2.05 18.92 12.49
C ASN A 34 -2.21 17.38 12.53
N ALA A 35 -1.42 16.73 13.38
CA ALA A 35 -1.83 15.50 14.05
C ALA A 35 -2.96 15.82 15.04
N GLU A 36 -4.14 16.17 14.50
CA GLU A 36 -5.38 16.04 15.23
C GLU A 36 -5.50 14.54 15.56
N THR A 37 -5.42 14.25 16.85
CA THR A 37 -5.13 12.93 17.43
C THR A 37 -6.25 11.93 17.16
N THR A 38 -6.31 11.38 15.94
CA THR A 38 -7.03 10.12 15.73
C THR A 38 -6.29 9.07 16.53
N LYS A 39 -6.79 8.71 17.72
CA LYS A 39 -6.27 7.61 18.52
C LYS A 39 -6.42 6.32 17.70
N ASN A 40 -5.36 6.01 16.96
CA ASN A 40 -5.33 4.91 16.02
C ASN A 40 -5.01 3.64 16.80
N SER A 41 -6.02 2.79 17.04
CA SER A 41 -5.77 1.49 17.68
C SER A 41 -4.87 0.62 16.80
N GLU A 42 -4.23 -0.37 17.40
CA GLU A 42 -3.40 -1.35 16.68
C GLU A 42 -4.20 -2.02 15.56
N LEU A 43 -5.45 -2.42 15.84
CA LEU A 43 -6.33 -3.01 14.83
C LEU A 43 -6.66 -2.04 13.70
N ALA A 44 -6.92 -0.76 14.01
CA ALA A 44 -7.19 0.25 12.99
C ALA A 44 -5.96 0.50 12.08
N LEU A 45 -4.75 0.48 12.64
CA LEU A 45 -3.50 0.56 11.88
C LEU A 45 -3.32 -0.66 10.98
N LEU A 46 -3.56 -1.86 11.52
CA LEU A 46 -3.48 -3.10 10.76
C LEU A 46 -4.49 -3.13 9.60
N MET A 47 -5.73 -2.74 9.83
CA MET A 47 -6.75 -2.66 8.78
C MET A 47 -6.38 -1.67 7.67
N ARG A 48 -5.76 -0.53 7.99
CA ARG A 48 -5.24 0.40 6.98
C ARG A 48 -4.07 -0.19 6.18
N LYS A 49 -3.22 -1.00 6.82
CA LYS A 49 -2.16 -1.74 6.12
C LYS A 49 -2.77 -2.75 5.16
N ILE A 50 -3.67 -3.61 5.64
CA ILE A 50 -4.38 -4.60 4.82
C ILE A 50 -5.05 -3.93 3.61
N LYS A 51 -5.77 -2.82 3.83
CA LYS A 51 -6.37 -2.06 2.73
C LYS A 51 -5.34 -1.67 1.67
N ARG A 52 -4.20 -1.07 2.06
CA ARG A 52 -3.16 -0.64 1.12
C ARG A 52 -2.60 -1.83 0.34
N ASP A 53 -2.26 -2.91 1.04
CA ASP A 53 -1.71 -4.11 0.44
C ASP A 53 -2.70 -4.73 -0.56
N PHE A 54 -4.00 -4.76 -0.24
CA PHE A 54 -5.03 -5.28 -1.14
C PHE A 54 -5.25 -4.44 -2.39
N PHE A 55 -5.07 -3.11 -2.33
CA PHE A 55 -5.06 -2.29 -3.56
C PHE A 55 -3.85 -2.62 -4.43
N ILE A 56 -2.68 -2.88 -3.84
CA ILE A 56 -1.49 -3.33 -4.57
C ILE A 56 -1.75 -4.70 -5.22
N PHE A 57 -2.39 -5.63 -4.51
CA PHE A 57 -2.76 -6.93 -5.06
C PHE A 57 -3.77 -6.83 -6.19
N HIS A 58 -4.83 -6.04 -6.00
CA HIS A 58 -5.82 -5.75 -7.03
C HIS A 58 -5.15 -5.24 -8.31
N ASP A 59 -4.28 -4.23 -8.20
CA ASP A 59 -3.61 -3.66 -9.37
C ASP A 59 -2.64 -4.65 -10.01
N SER A 60 -1.95 -5.47 -9.21
CA SER A 60 -1.05 -6.50 -9.73
C SER A 60 -1.82 -7.56 -10.52
N LEU A 61 -2.88 -8.11 -9.95
CA LEU A 61 -3.73 -9.12 -10.58
C LEU A 61 -4.44 -8.57 -11.82
N LYS A 62 -4.95 -7.34 -11.78
CA LYS A 62 -5.55 -6.66 -12.93
C LYS A 62 -4.57 -6.55 -14.10
N ASN A 63 -3.30 -6.35 -13.82
CA ASN A 63 -2.21 -6.26 -14.80
C ASN A 63 -1.54 -7.61 -15.11
N GLY A 64 -2.08 -8.74 -14.64
CA GLY A 64 -1.51 -10.07 -14.87
C GLY A 64 -0.17 -10.32 -14.19
N LYS A 65 0.16 -9.54 -13.15
CA LYS A 65 1.38 -9.71 -12.36
C LYS A 65 1.12 -10.67 -11.20
N PRO A 66 2.09 -11.54 -10.85
CA PRO A 66 1.97 -12.37 -9.66
C PRO A 66 1.96 -11.51 -8.40
N ILE A 67 1.32 -12.04 -7.36
CA ILE A 67 1.34 -11.48 -6.01
C ILE A 67 1.95 -12.51 -5.07
N ASN A 68 2.59 -12.05 -3.99
CA ASN A 68 3.07 -12.89 -2.91
C ASN A 68 2.34 -12.45 -1.64
N VAL A 69 1.56 -13.36 -1.05
CA VAL A 69 0.83 -13.09 0.18
C VAL A 69 1.44 -13.80 1.38
N ASP A 70 2.25 -14.85 1.16
CA ASP A 70 2.99 -15.58 2.19
C ASP A 70 3.69 -14.69 3.21
N SER A 71 4.47 -13.72 2.73
CA SER A 71 5.23 -12.81 3.60
C SER A 71 4.34 -11.90 4.47
N LEU A 72 3.06 -11.80 4.14
CA LEU A 72 2.09 -10.91 4.78
C LEU A 72 1.08 -11.66 5.65
N ILE A 73 0.88 -12.96 5.45
CA ILE A 73 -0.03 -13.78 6.26
C ILE A 73 0.30 -13.66 7.75
N ALA A 74 1.58 -13.80 8.13
CA ALA A 74 2.00 -13.66 9.53
C ALA A 74 1.68 -12.28 10.12
N VAL A 75 1.73 -11.22 9.30
CA VAL A 75 1.35 -9.87 9.72
C VAL A 75 -0.17 -9.76 9.90
N TYR A 76 -0.95 -10.37 9.01
CA TYR A 76 -2.40 -10.32 9.06
C TYR A 76 -3.00 -11.20 10.16
N GLU A 77 -2.32 -12.27 10.60
CA GLU A 77 -2.74 -13.06 11.76
C GLU A 77 -2.81 -12.22 13.05
N GLN A 78 -2.11 -11.08 13.10
CA GLN A 78 -2.19 -10.11 14.20
C GLN A 78 -3.59 -9.50 14.38
N ILE A 79 -4.53 -9.66 13.44
CA ILE A 79 -5.94 -9.24 13.61
C ILE A 79 -6.53 -9.80 14.91
N LYS A 80 -6.18 -11.04 15.26
CA LYS A 80 -6.70 -11.72 16.46
C LYS A 80 -6.22 -11.05 17.75
N THR A 81 -5.00 -10.53 17.76
CA THR A 81 -4.34 -10.01 18.97
C THR A 81 -4.37 -8.48 19.05
N ALA A 82 -4.39 -7.76 17.93
CA ALA A 82 -4.34 -6.31 17.86
C ALA A 82 -5.48 -5.64 18.64
N THR A 83 -5.16 -4.62 19.44
CA THR A 83 -6.10 -3.87 20.26
C THR A 83 -7.08 -3.07 19.38
N PRO A 84 -8.41 -3.25 19.52
CA PRO A 84 -9.41 -2.49 18.77
C PRO A 84 -9.62 -1.09 19.37
N THR A 85 -10.20 -0.17 18.59
CA THR A 85 -10.62 1.15 19.11
C THR A 85 -11.78 1.00 20.10
N ASP A 86 -12.69 0.07 19.81
CA ASP A 86 -13.79 -0.34 20.67
C ASP A 86 -13.56 -1.78 21.12
N SER A 87 -13.42 -2.00 22.42
CA SER A 87 -13.15 -3.32 23.01
C SER A 87 -14.30 -4.31 22.81
N THR A 88 -15.53 -3.84 22.59
CA THR A 88 -16.70 -4.70 22.36
C THR A 88 -16.63 -5.46 21.02
N VAL A 89 -15.74 -5.06 20.10
CA VAL A 89 -15.61 -5.69 18.77
C VAL A 89 -15.02 -7.11 18.83
N LYS A 90 -14.25 -7.46 19.87
CA LYS A 90 -13.57 -8.77 19.96
C LYS A 90 -14.46 -9.86 20.60
N GLU A 91 -15.61 -10.10 20.00
CA GLU A 91 -16.51 -11.20 20.34
C GLU A 91 -16.18 -12.47 19.54
N PRO A 92 -16.69 -13.66 19.92
CA PRO A 92 -16.37 -14.93 19.26
C PRO A 92 -16.51 -14.91 17.72
N ALA A 93 -17.54 -14.22 17.21
CA ALA A 93 -17.76 -14.11 15.77
C ALA A 93 -16.68 -13.29 15.04
N PHE A 94 -16.08 -12.28 15.68
CA PHE A 94 -14.94 -11.55 15.11
C PHE A 94 -13.77 -12.50 14.84
N TYR A 95 -13.48 -13.39 15.78
CA TYR A 95 -12.42 -14.39 15.61
C TYR A 95 -12.74 -15.36 14.47
N ALA A 96 -13.97 -15.85 14.38
CA ALA A 96 -14.41 -16.71 13.28
C ALA A 96 -14.24 -16.02 11.91
N PHE A 97 -14.66 -14.76 11.77
CA PHE A 97 -14.45 -14.01 10.53
C PHE A 97 -12.97 -13.78 10.22
N SER A 98 -12.15 -13.48 11.24
CA SER A 98 -10.71 -13.33 11.05
C SER A 98 -10.07 -14.62 10.53
N GLU A 99 -10.54 -15.80 10.97
CA GLU A 99 -10.06 -17.09 10.50
C GLU A 99 -10.46 -17.37 9.06
N VAL A 100 -11.70 -17.08 8.69
CA VAL A 100 -12.15 -17.17 7.30
C VAL A 100 -11.28 -16.30 6.40
N PHE A 101 -11.02 -15.04 6.78
CA PHE A 101 -10.15 -14.14 6.04
C PHE A 101 -8.73 -14.69 5.86
N ILE A 102 -8.09 -15.16 6.93
CA ILE A 102 -6.73 -15.73 6.86
C ILE A 102 -6.69 -17.00 6.01
N ASN A 103 -7.71 -17.85 6.09
CA ASN A 103 -7.79 -19.05 5.27
C ASN A 103 -7.95 -18.74 3.78
N ARG A 104 -8.75 -17.72 3.43
CA ARG A 104 -8.87 -17.26 2.04
C ARG A 104 -7.54 -16.72 1.49
N LEU A 105 -6.79 -16.00 2.31
CA LEU A 105 -5.44 -15.55 1.94
C LEU A 105 -4.45 -16.70 1.71
N LYS A 106 -4.48 -17.74 2.55
CA LYS A 106 -3.65 -18.95 2.36
C LYS A 106 -3.99 -19.67 1.06
N MET A 107 -5.26 -19.68 0.66
CA MET A 107 -5.67 -20.20 -0.65
C MET A 107 -5.14 -19.36 -1.81
N LEU A 108 -5.05 -18.04 -1.64
CA LEU A 108 -4.55 -17.13 -2.68
C LEU A 108 -3.05 -17.35 -2.97
N ASP A 109 -2.27 -17.70 -1.94
CA ASP A 109 -0.86 -18.02 -2.12
C ASP A 109 -0.64 -19.26 -3.01
N THR A 110 -1.48 -20.27 -2.82
CA THR A 110 -1.39 -21.55 -3.54
C THR A 110 -2.13 -21.55 -4.89
N ALA A 111 -2.78 -20.44 -5.25
CA ALA A 111 -3.65 -20.31 -6.42
C ALA A 111 -2.85 -20.22 -7.74
N ARG A 112 -2.69 -21.35 -8.44
CA ARG A 112 -2.00 -21.37 -9.75
C ARG A 112 -2.89 -21.02 -10.95
N ALA A 113 -4.18 -21.32 -10.89
CA ALA A 113 -5.10 -21.21 -12.04
C ALA A 113 -5.99 -19.96 -12.00
N ASN A 114 -6.63 -19.68 -10.85
CA ASN A 114 -7.69 -18.65 -10.75
C ASN A 114 -7.42 -17.62 -9.63
N PRO A 115 -6.31 -16.86 -9.68
CA PRO A 115 -5.95 -15.94 -8.60
C PRO A 115 -6.96 -14.80 -8.41
N SER A 116 -7.68 -14.38 -9.46
CA SER A 116 -8.71 -13.33 -9.34
C SER A 116 -9.97 -13.82 -8.61
N GLU A 117 -10.39 -15.06 -8.83
CA GLU A 117 -11.54 -15.66 -8.15
C GLU A 117 -11.24 -15.83 -6.65
N ILE A 118 -10.06 -16.37 -6.33
CA ILE A 118 -9.64 -16.57 -4.93
C ILE A 118 -9.38 -15.22 -4.23
N PHE A 119 -8.89 -14.22 -4.96
CA PHE A 119 -8.81 -12.85 -4.44
C PHE A 119 -10.19 -12.29 -4.13
N ASN A 120 -11.18 -12.43 -5.03
CA ASN A 120 -12.55 -12.01 -4.80
C ASN A 120 -13.17 -12.73 -3.59
N ALA A 121 -12.90 -14.03 -3.40
CA ALA A 121 -13.33 -14.76 -2.21
C ALA A 121 -12.68 -14.23 -0.91
N SER A 122 -11.50 -13.62 -0.99
CA SER A 122 -10.88 -12.89 0.13
C SER A 122 -11.59 -11.56 0.38
N ILE A 123 -12.04 -10.86 -0.66
CA ILE A 123 -12.85 -9.63 -0.54
C ILE A 123 -14.22 -9.94 0.08
N ASP A 124 -14.83 -11.08 -0.25
CA ASP A 124 -16.09 -11.53 0.37
C ASP A 124 -15.92 -11.69 1.89
N ALA A 125 -14.82 -12.33 2.34
CA ALA A 125 -14.51 -12.43 3.76
C ALA A 125 -14.35 -11.06 4.44
N CYS A 126 -13.79 -10.06 3.74
CA CYS A 126 -13.77 -8.68 4.23
C CYS A 126 -15.19 -8.13 4.39
N MET A 127 -16.05 -8.32 3.39
CA MET A 127 -17.42 -7.81 3.38
C MET A 127 -18.30 -8.47 4.44
N ASP A 128 -18.13 -9.75 4.71
CA ASP A 128 -18.88 -10.49 5.73
C ASP A 128 -18.62 -9.90 7.11
N CYS A 129 -17.34 -9.77 7.48
CA CYS A 129 -16.93 -9.15 8.74
C CYS A 129 -17.40 -7.70 8.85
N HIS A 130 -17.22 -6.91 7.78
CA HIS A 130 -17.59 -5.50 7.77
C HIS A 130 -19.10 -5.23 7.64
N THR A 131 -19.88 -6.26 7.31
CA THR A 131 -21.35 -6.19 7.32
C THR A 131 -21.90 -6.54 8.69
N ALA A 132 -21.33 -7.55 9.34
CA ALA A 132 -21.84 -8.05 10.60
C ALA A 132 -21.36 -7.25 11.83
N TYR A 133 -20.08 -6.89 11.91
CA TYR A 133 -19.47 -6.44 13.16
C TYR A 133 -18.81 -5.07 13.11
N CYS A 134 -17.99 -4.80 12.10
CA CYS A 134 -17.25 -3.53 12.01
C CYS A 134 -17.71 -2.76 10.76
N PRO A 135 -18.63 -1.79 10.84
CA PRO A 135 -19.32 -1.25 9.66
C PRO A 135 -18.38 -0.72 8.57
N GLY A 136 -17.16 -0.30 8.93
CA GLY A 136 -16.01 -0.12 8.05
C GLY A 136 -16.25 0.71 6.78
N PRO A 137 -15.23 0.90 5.94
CA PRO A 137 -15.42 1.58 4.66
C PRO A 137 -15.90 0.58 3.59
N LYS A 138 -17.09 -0.05 3.74
CA LYS A 138 -17.62 -1.06 2.77
C LYS A 138 -17.63 -0.58 1.32
N LYS A 139 -17.94 0.69 1.08
CA LYS A 139 -17.87 1.30 -0.28
C LYS A 139 -16.46 1.25 -0.88
N VAL A 140 -15.42 1.30 -0.06
CA VAL A 140 -14.02 1.18 -0.49
C VAL A 140 -13.66 -0.28 -0.75
N ILE A 141 -14.10 -1.20 0.12
CA ILE A 141 -13.86 -2.65 -0.05
C ILE A 141 -14.45 -3.14 -1.38
N LYS A 142 -15.67 -2.69 -1.72
CA LYS A 142 -16.31 -3.02 -3.01
C LYS A 142 -15.49 -2.64 -4.25
N LYS A 143 -14.56 -1.68 -4.16
CA LYS A 143 -13.70 -1.29 -5.28
C LYS A 143 -12.57 -2.29 -5.55
N LEU A 144 -12.34 -3.25 -4.65
CA LEU A 144 -11.30 -4.27 -4.78
C LEU A 144 -11.77 -5.48 -5.58
N TYR A 145 -13.08 -5.65 -5.84
CA TYR A 145 -13.52 -6.78 -6.67
C TYR A 145 -12.94 -6.68 -8.08
N LEU A 146 -12.28 -7.76 -8.51
CA LEU A 146 -11.83 -7.93 -9.88
C LEU A 146 -12.98 -8.50 -10.74
N PRO A 147 -13.04 -8.18 -12.03
CA PRO A 147 -13.94 -8.88 -12.94
C PRO A 147 -13.56 -10.37 -12.99
N ASN A 148 -14.54 -11.26 -12.87
CA ASN A 148 -14.29 -12.69 -13.08
C ASN A 148 -13.92 -12.89 -14.55
N LYS A 149 -12.65 -13.23 -14.83
CA LYS A 149 -12.26 -13.70 -16.17
C LYS A 149 -12.77 -15.14 -16.29
N GLN A 150 -13.83 -15.32 -17.09
CA GLN A 150 -14.30 -16.62 -17.55
C GLN A 150 -13.25 -17.30 -18.43
#